data_AF-A0A2M9KSE2-F1
#
_entry.id   AF-A0A2M9KSE2-F1
#
_cell.length_a   1.000
_cell.length_b   1.000
_cell.length_c   1.000
_cell.angle_alpha   90.00
_cell.angle_beta   90.00
_cell.angle_gamma   90.00
#
_symmetry.space_group_name_H-M   'P 1'
#
loop_
_entity.id
_entity.type
_entity.pdbx_description
1 polymer ?
#
loop_
_entity_poly.entity_id
_entity_poly.type
_entity_poly.pdbx_seq_one_letter_code
_entity_poly.pdbx_strand_id
1 'polypeptide(L)'
;MRFLCPVGRARRRRAKSPAATAGWPCAAHTGRRSRAGEAAMAWLVAVGLVVLLLAAASVKRVGQNERGLVFRTGRLRERVLRPGTVVLVPFVDRLERVDVSETVVEVPFTGPAMDGRRARVDAVLTFWVVDPAVATTAVQNHRTAICQLALVVLRTEAEQRTFGELTTAREELRRALVREVAPAAAGWGVRLDRVELRSVTAAEPSAPEPNRP
;
A
#
# COMPACT_ATOMS: atom_id res chain seq x y z
N MET A 1 65.16 93.66 48.89
CA MET A 1 64.69 93.47 50.27
C MET A 1 63.47 92.54 50.27
N ARG A 2 63.65 91.32 50.79
CA ARG A 2 62.83 90.61 51.79
C ARG A 2 61.28 90.65 51.73
N PHE A 3 60.71 89.45 51.99
CA PHE A 3 59.35 89.08 52.41
C PHE A 3 58.30 88.88 51.30
N LEU A 4 57.96 87.63 50.93
CA LEU A 4 57.03 86.67 51.59
C LEU A 4 55.56 87.12 51.60
N CYS A 5 54.74 86.34 50.87
CA CYS A 5 53.35 85.87 51.08
C CYS A 5 52.37 86.72 51.92
N PRO A 6 51.04 86.69 51.67
CA PRO A 6 50.28 85.45 51.45
C PRO A 6 48.98 85.52 50.59
N VAL A 7 48.50 84.31 50.23
CA VAL A 7 47.12 83.78 50.28
C VAL A 7 45.91 84.71 50.08
N GLY A 8 45.02 84.37 49.13
CA GLY A 8 43.64 84.87 49.19
C GLY A 8 42.68 84.62 48.01
N ARG A 9 42.16 83.37 47.89
CA ARG A 9 40.78 82.98 47.50
C ARG A 9 40.06 83.50 46.21
N ALA A 10 39.67 82.50 45.42
CA ALA A 10 38.31 82.17 44.94
C ALA A 10 37.65 82.93 43.75
N ARG A 11 37.29 82.18 42.68
CA ARG A 11 35.90 81.69 42.40
C ARG A 11 35.77 80.92 41.07
N ARG A 12 35.09 79.75 41.19
CA ARG A 12 34.16 79.01 40.28
C ARG A 12 33.97 79.50 38.83
N ARG A 13 33.85 78.60 37.83
CA ARG A 13 32.70 77.70 37.52
C ARG A 13 33.16 76.54 36.60
N ARG A 14 32.80 75.27 36.89
CA ARG A 14 31.75 74.41 36.27
C ARG A 14 31.93 74.23 34.73
N ALA A 15 31.92 73.02 34.16
CA ALA A 15 31.11 71.86 34.52
C ALA A 15 31.64 70.51 33.98
N LYS A 16 31.29 69.46 34.74
CA LYS A 16 30.96 68.07 34.38
C LYS A 16 32.08 67.20 33.78
N SER A 17 32.83 66.41 34.55
CA SER A 17 32.48 65.24 35.42
C SER A 17 32.23 63.95 34.62
N PRO A 18 32.47 62.77 35.22
CA PRO A 18 33.61 62.40 36.07
C PRO A 18 34.10 60.94 35.83
N ALA A 19 35.10 60.56 36.63
CA ALA A 19 35.26 59.23 37.24
C ALA A 19 35.72 58.08 36.33
N ALA A 20 36.90 57.52 36.65
CA ALA A 20 37.00 56.20 37.30
C ALA A 20 37.11 55.09 36.22
N THR A 21 37.93 54.05 36.30
CA THR A 21 38.59 53.39 37.43
C THR A 21 39.55 52.37 36.84
N ALA A 22 40.49 51.93 37.67
CA ALA A 22 41.18 50.65 37.55
C ALA A 22 40.27 49.51 37.07
N GLY A 23 40.77 48.67 36.17
CA GLY A 23 40.12 47.45 35.74
C GLY A 23 41.13 46.53 35.08
N TRP A 24 41.44 45.43 35.75
CA TRP A 24 42.30 44.34 35.29
C TRP A 24 41.83 43.76 33.94
N PRO A 25 42.70 43.06 33.17
CA PRO A 25 42.23 42.26 32.05
C PRO A 25 41.54 41.02 32.63
N CYS A 26 40.25 41.15 32.97
CA CYS A 26 39.47 40.03 33.45
C CYS A 26 38.93 39.24 32.24
N ALA A 27 39.45 38.02 32.13
CA ALA A 27 39.17 36.98 31.16
C ALA A 27 37.76 36.99 30.55
N ALA A 28 37.71 37.12 29.23
CA ALA A 28 36.58 36.68 28.43
C ALA A 28 36.45 35.14 28.57
N HIS A 29 35.57 34.66 29.44
CA HIS A 29 35.30 33.22 29.55
C HIS A 29 33.85 32.84 29.86
N THR A 30 32.84 33.66 29.60
CA THR A 30 31.45 33.27 29.92
C THR A 30 30.60 33.23 28.66
N GLY A 31 30.15 32.04 28.28
CA GLY A 31 29.14 31.88 27.22
C GLY A 31 29.24 30.62 26.36
N ARG A 32 30.31 29.81 26.44
CA ARG A 32 30.42 28.58 25.62
C ARG A 32 29.67 27.37 26.18
N ARG A 33 29.13 27.43 27.40
CA ARG A 33 28.43 26.28 28.04
C ARG A 33 26.96 26.11 27.65
N SER A 34 26.27 27.12 27.11
CA SER A 34 24.82 27.01 26.79
C SER A 34 24.54 26.23 25.50
N ARG A 35 25.38 26.38 24.46
CA ARG A 35 25.19 25.66 23.18
C ARG A 35 25.29 24.14 23.29
N ALA A 36 26.08 23.63 24.24
CA ALA A 36 26.22 22.19 24.45
C ALA A 36 24.93 21.57 25.03
N GLY A 37 24.23 22.30 25.92
CA GLY A 37 22.93 21.88 26.45
C GLY A 37 21.82 21.93 25.40
N GLU A 38 21.81 22.97 24.56
CA GLU A 38 20.85 23.09 23.45
C GLU A 38 21.02 21.99 22.40
N ALA A 39 22.28 21.65 22.06
CA ALA A 39 22.56 20.55 21.13
C ALA A 39 22.19 19.17 21.70
N ALA A 40 22.43 18.94 22.99
CA ALA A 40 22.03 17.69 23.66
C ALA A 40 20.50 17.55 23.73
N MET A 41 19.79 18.64 24.04
CA MET A 41 18.33 18.67 24.05
C MET A 41 17.76 18.41 22.65
N ALA A 42 18.31 19.06 21.62
CA ALA A 42 17.89 18.86 20.24
C ALA A 42 18.11 17.40 19.79
N TRP A 43 19.22 16.77 20.17
CA TRP A 43 19.48 15.35 19.90
C TRP A 43 18.48 14.43 20.59
N LEU A 44 18.17 14.66 21.87
CA LEU A 44 17.18 13.87 22.59
C LEU A 44 15.78 13.99 21.97
N VAL A 45 15.39 15.20 21.57
CA VAL A 45 14.12 15.45 20.86
C VAL A 45 14.12 14.76 19.51
N ALA A 46 15.20 14.83 18.73
CA ALA A 46 15.32 14.16 17.44
C ALA A 46 15.24 12.63 17.58
N VAL A 47 15.93 12.04 18.55
CA VAL A 47 15.85 10.60 18.85
C VAL A 47 14.44 10.22 19.30
N GLY A 48 13.83 11.00 20.19
CA GLY A 48 12.45 10.77 20.64
C GLY A 48 11.44 10.81 19.48
N LEU A 49 11.60 11.79 18.57
CA LEU A 49 10.76 11.89 17.37
C LEU A 49 10.96 10.69 16.42
N VAL A 50 12.20 10.26 16.20
CA VAL A 50 12.49 9.08 15.38
C VAL A 50 11.87 7.82 15.99
N VAL A 51 12.01 7.61 17.29
CA VAL A 51 11.40 6.47 17.99
C VAL A 51 9.87 6.52 17.89
N LEU A 52 9.26 7.69 18.05
CA LEU A 52 7.81 7.86 17.92
C LEU A 52 7.33 7.55 16.49
N LEU A 53 8.04 8.02 15.47
CA LEU A 53 7.73 7.74 14.06
C LEU A 53 7.86 6.25 13.74
N LEU A 54 8.89 5.58 14.26
CA LEU A 54 9.06 4.13 14.11
C LEU A 54 7.93 3.36 14.81
N ALA A 55 7.56 3.75 16.02
CA ALA A 55 6.46 3.13 16.76
C ALA A 55 5.12 3.29 16.03
N ALA A 56 4.82 4.49 15.50
CA ALA A 56 3.63 4.75 14.72
C ALA A 56 3.60 3.94 13.41
N ALA A 57 4.74 3.80 12.73
CA ALA A 57 4.86 3.01 11.51
C ALA A 57 4.75 1.49 11.76
N SER A 58 5.06 1.04 12.97
CA SER A 58 5.04 -0.38 13.36
C SER A 58 3.62 -0.93 13.53
N VAL A 59 2.65 -0.10 13.92
CA VAL A 59 1.29 -0.55 14.19
C VAL A 59 0.51 -0.65 12.88
N LYS A 60 0.18 -1.87 12.47
CA LYS A 60 -0.69 -2.15 11.32
C LYS A 60 -1.99 -2.79 11.80
N ARG A 61 -3.09 -2.43 11.16
CA ARG A 61 -4.40 -3.05 11.36
C ARG A 61 -4.70 -4.00 10.21
N VAL A 62 -5.25 -5.18 10.51
CA VAL A 62 -5.75 -6.17 9.56
C VAL A 62 -7.25 -6.32 9.78
N GLY A 63 -8.04 -6.23 8.71
CA GLY A 63 -9.49 -6.36 8.78
C GLY A 63 -9.96 -7.77 9.17
N GLN A 64 -11.22 -7.91 9.58
CA GLN A 64 -11.81 -9.23 9.89
C GLN A 64 -11.90 -10.13 8.65
N ASN A 65 -12.17 -9.53 7.50
CA ASN A 65 -12.29 -10.20 6.20
C ASN A 65 -10.95 -10.39 5.49
N GLU A 66 -9.86 -9.90 6.09
CA GLU A 66 -8.52 -9.98 5.51
C GLU A 66 -7.66 -10.94 6.31
N ARG A 67 -6.73 -11.60 5.61
CA ARG A 67 -5.63 -12.34 6.22
C ARG A 67 -4.34 -11.58 5.92
N GLY A 68 -3.59 -11.30 6.99
CA GLY A 68 -2.28 -10.69 6.88
C GLY A 68 -1.21 -11.76 6.64
N LEU A 69 -0.41 -11.58 5.60
CA LEU A 69 0.81 -12.34 5.36
C LEU A 69 2.00 -11.43 5.64
N VAL A 70 2.95 -11.90 6.42
CA VAL A 70 4.16 -11.14 6.74
C VAL A 70 5.35 -11.77 6.04
N PHE A 71 5.97 -10.98 5.17
CA PHE A 71 7.22 -11.32 4.53
C PHE A 71 8.36 -10.65 5.27
N ARG A 72 9.30 -11.46 5.74
CA ARG A 72 10.54 -10.98 6.37
C ARG A 72 11.71 -11.35 5.47
N THR A 73 12.37 -10.33 4.91
CA THR A 73 13.54 -10.53 4.02
C THR A 73 13.25 -11.50 2.86
N GLY A 74 12.06 -11.40 2.27
CA GLY A 74 11.64 -12.26 1.15
C GLY A 74 11.20 -13.68 1.52
N ARG A 75 11.22 -14.05 2.82
CA ARG A 75 10.64 -15.31 3.29
C ARG A 75 9.27 -15.07 3.90
N LEU A 76 8.30 -15.87 3.49
CA LEU A 76 6.98 -15.89 4.10
C LEU A 76 7.08 -16.49 5.51
N ARG A 77 6.50 -15.83 6.50
CA ARG A 77 6.32 -16.45 7.81
C ARG A 77 5.19 -17.48 7.74
N GLU A 78 5.44 -18.67 8.27
CA GLU A 78 4.47 -19.79 8.30
C GLU A 78 3.14 -19.41 8.97
N ARG A 79 3.16 -18.41 9.86
CA ARG A 79 1.96 -17.98 10.59
C ARG A 79 1.20 -16.91 9.83
N VAL A 80 0.06 -17.29 9.26
CA VAL A 80 -0.96 -16.35 8.77
C VAL A 80 -1.48 -15.54 9.96
N LEU A 81 -1.50 -14.21 9.82
CA LEU A 81 -1.95 -13.33 10.89
C LEU A 81 -3.47 -13.33 10.97
N ARG A 82 -3.95 -13.53 12.19
CA ARG A 82 -5.37 -13.37 12.51
C ARG A 82 -5.75 -11.88 12.46
N PRO A 83 -7.02 -11.57 12.17
CA PRO A 83 -7.53 -10.21 12.24
C PRO A 83 -7.20 -9.53 13.56
N GLY A 84 -6.85 -8.24 13.49
CA GLY A 84 -6.49 -7.46 14.66
C GLY A 84 -5.36 -6.47 14.42
N THR A 85 -4.88 -5.89 15.52
CA THR A 85 -3.74 -4.97 15.50
C THR A 85 -2.46 -5.77 15.68
N VAL A 86 -1.53 -5.59 14.76
CA VAL A 86 -0.24 -6.28 14.75
C VAL A 86 0.86 -5.24 14.75
N VAL A 87 1.86 -5.46 15.60
CA VAL A 87 3.09 -4.67 15.61
C VAL A 87 4.11 -5.39 14.72
N LEU A 88 4.56 -4.70 13.68
CA LEU A 88 5.54 -5.18 12.71
C LEU A 88 6.75 -4.27 12.73
N VAL A 89 7.94 -4.83 12.49
CA VAL A 89 9.16 -4.02 12.45
C VAL A 89 9.19 -3.27 11.10
N PRO A 90 9.11 -1.93 11.09
CA PRO A 90 9.19 -1.16 9.85
C PRO A 90 10.53 -1.45 9.17
N PHE A 91 10.57 -1.36 7.84
CA PHE A 91 11.70 -1.70 6.95
C PHE A 91 11.98 -3.19 6.70
N VAL A 92 11.87 -4.05 7.72
CA VAL A 92 12.22 -5.48 7.58
C VAL A 92 11.00 -6.32 7.21
N ASP A 93 9.86 -6.03 7.82
CA ASP A 93 8.62 -6.79 7.63
C ASP A 93 7.72 -6.08 6.60
N ARG A 94 7.25 -6.82 5.60
CA ARG A 94 6.20 -6.38 4.66
C ARG A 94 4.91 -7.12 4.96
N LEU A 95 3.84 -6.36 5.23
CA LEU A 95 2.49 -6.91 5.40
C LEU A 95 1.78 -6.88 4.05
N GLU A 96 1.41 -8.05 3.56
CA GLU A 96 0.47 -8.21 2.45
C GLU A 96 -0.89 -8.63 3.01
N ARG A 97 -1.96 -8.07 2.45
CA ARG A 97 -3.33 -8.36 2.88
C ARG A 97 -4.04 -9.08 1.75
N VAL A 98 -4.61 -10.22 2.08
CA VAL A 98 -5.41 -11.01 1.14
C VAL A 98 -6.84 -11.06 1.67
N ASP A 99 -7.78 -10.65 0.85
CA ASP A 99 -9.21 -10.79 1.15
C ASP A 99 -9.61 -12.25 1.06
N VAL A 100 -10.23 -12.78 2.13
CA VAL A 100 -10.78 -14.15 2.15
C VAL A 100 -12.29 -14.17 1.94
N SER A 101 -12.88 -13.01 1.67
CA SER A 101 -14.28 -12.89 1.33
C SER A 101 -14.58 -13.50 -0.04
N GLU A 102 -15.83 -13.87 -0.21
CA GLU A 102 -16.36 -14.30 -1.50
C GLU A 102 -16.21 -13.17 -2.53
N THR A 103 -15.49 -13.47 -3.60
CA THR A 103 -15.20 -12.56 -4.70
C THR A 103 -15.94 -13.04 -5.94
N VAL A 104 -16.71 -12.13 -6.53
CA VAL A 104 -17.43 -12.37 -7.78
C VAL A 104 -16.65 -11.73 -8.92
N VAL A 105 -16.42 -12.50 -9.98
CA VAL A 105 -15.71 -12.03 -11.17
C VAL A 105 -16.43 -12.41 -12.43
N GLU A 106 -16.61 -11.43 -13.30
CA GLU A 106 -17.25 -11.60 -14.60
C GLU A 106 -16.19 -11.90 -15.66
N VAL A 107 -16.46 -12.89 -16.51
CA VAL A 107 -15.60 -13.32 -17.62
C VAL A 107 -16.42 -13.20 -18.90
N PRO A 108 -16.26 -12.10 -19.66
CA PRO A 108 -16.89 -11.95 -20.96
C PRO A 108 -16.07 -12.66 -22.04
N PHE A 109 -16.74 -13.40 -22.91
CA PHE A 109 -16.16 -14.01 -24.10
C PHE A 109 -16.94 -13.58 -25.34
N THR A 110 -16.24 -13.23 -26.42
CA THR A 110 -16.84 -13.00 -27.74
C THR A 110 -15.96 -13.66 -28.79
N GLY A 111 -16.54 -14.56 -29.60
CA GLY A 111 -15.79 -15.31 -30.60
C GLY A 111 -16.69 -16.09 -31.57
N PRO A 112 -16.11 -16.65 -32.65
CA PRO A 112 -16.84 -17.54 -33.54
C PRO A 112 -17.15 -18.86 -32.84
N ALA A 113 -18.37 -19.36 -33.03
CA ALA A 113 -18.75 -20.73 -32.68
C ALA A 113 -18.41 -21.69 -33.84
N MET A 114 -18.62 -23.00 -33.62
CA MET A 114 -18.34 -24.03 -34.65
C MET A 114 -19.05 -23.76 -35.99
N ASP A 115 -20.25 -23.20 -35.96
CA ASP A 115 -21.06 -22.87 -37.14
C ASP A 115 -20.67 -21.53 -37.81
N GLY A 116 -19.60 -20.88 -37.33
CA GLY A 116 -19.10 -19.60 -37.84
C GLY A 116 -19.92 -18.39 -37.38
N ARG A 117 -20.99 -18.57 -36.60
CA ARG A 117 -21.74 -17.45 -36.02
C ARG A 117 -20.94 -16.87 -34.86
N ARG A 118 -20.97 -15.54 -34.69
CA ARG A 118 -20.33 -14.90 -33.53
C ARG A 118 -21.22 -15.07 -32.30
N ALA A 119 -20.71 -15.75 -31.29
CA ALA A 119 -21.35 -15.90 -29.99
C ALA A 119 -20.70 -14.96 -28.96
N ARG A 120 -21.53 -14.31 -28.16
CA ARG A 120 -21.12 -13.60 -26.94
C ARG A 120 -21.64 -14.39 -25.75
N VAL A 121 -20.72 -14.80 -24.88
CA VAL A 121 -21.01 -15.57 -23.67
C VAL A 121 -20.54 -14.76 -22.47
N ASP A 122 -21.45 -14.46 -21.56
CA ASP A 122 -21.12 -13.80 -20.29
C ASP A 122 -21.22 -14.83 -19.16
N ALA A 123 -20.10 -15.09 -18.48
CA ALA A 123 -20.03 -15.98 -17.33
C ALA A 123 -19.63 -15.20 -16.07
N VAL A 124 -20.09 -15.67 -14.91
CA VAL A 124 -19.77 -15.14 -13.59
C VAL A 124 -19.23 -16.28 -12.75
N LEU A 125 -18.03 -16.11 -12.21
CA LEU A 125 -17.41 -17.06 -11.30
C LEU A 125 -17.37 -16.45 -9.91
N THR A 126 -17.76 -17.23 -8.93
CA THR A 126 -17.71 -16.87 -7.52
C THR A 126 -16.74 -17.80 -6.81
N PHE A 127 -15.74 -17.21 -6.17
CA PHE A 127 -14.68 -17.94 -5.48
C PHE A 127 -14.23 -17.22 -4.23
N TRP A 128 -13.56 -17.93 -3.33
CA TRP A 128 -12.95 -17.37 -2.14
C TRP A 128 -11.59 -18.02 -1.87
N VAL A 129 -10.72 -17.29 -1.17
CA VAL A 129 -9.36 -17.75 -0.86
C VAL A 129 -9.40 -18.63 0.38
N VAL A 130 -9.03 -19.91 0.23
CA VAL A 130 -8.96 -20.86 1.35
C VAL A 130 -7.63 -20.74 2.07
N ASP A 131 -6.54 -20.71 1.29
CA ASP A 131 -5.18 -20.57 1.79
C ASP A 131 -4.52 -19.32 1.20
N PRO A 132 -4.43 -18.22 1.98
CA PRO A 132 -3.81 -16.98 1.50
C PRO A 132 -2.31 -17.14 1.26
N ALA A 133 -1.62 -18.02 2.01
CA ALA A 133 -0.18 -18.23 1.84
C ALA A 133 0.11 -18.83 0.46
N VAL A 134 -0.66 -19.85 0.06
CA VAL A 134 -0.56 -20.45 -1.27
C VAL A 134 -1.03 -19.47 -2.34
N ALA A 135 -2.13 -18.74 -2.12
CA ALA A 135 -2.69 -17.80 -3.10
C ALA A 135 -1.74 -16.66 -3.47
N THR A 136 -0.93 -16.17 -2.53
CA THR A 136 0.09 -15.13 -2.82
C THR A 136 1.37 -15.71 -3.42
N THR A 137 1.75 -16.94 -3.08
CA THR A 137 3.04 -17.52 -3.51
C THR A 137 2.95 -18.28 -4.83
N ALA A 138 1.83 -18.94 -5.09
CA ALA A 138 1.63 -19.76 -6.30
C ALA A 138 1.37 -18.90 -7.55
N VAL A 139 0.68 -17.76 -7.41
CA VAL A 139 0.29 -16.91 -8.53
C VAL A 139 0.30 -15.43 -8.13
N GLN A 140 0.81 -14.56 -9.02
CA GLN A 140 0.89 -13.12 -8.75
C GLN A 140 -0.50 -12.48 -8.58
N ASN A 141 -1.46 -12.88 -9.42
CA ASN A 141 -2.84 -12.39 -9.34
C ASN A 141 -3.80 -13.54 -9.68
N HIS A 142 -4.30 -14.20 -8.63
CA HIS A 142 -5.23 -15.32 -8.76
C HIS A 142 -6.53 -14.94 -9.48
N ARG A 143 -7.05 -13.71 -9.26
CA ARG A 143 -8.24 -13.21 -9.93
C ARG A 143 -8.06 -13.19 -11.45
N THR A 144 -6.96 -12.60 -11.92
CA THR A 144 -6.67 -12.52 -13.36
C THR A 144 -6.39 -13.91 -13.95
N ALA A 145 -5.64 -14.75 -13.24
CA ALA A 145 -5.32 -16.11 -13.71
C ALA A 145 -6.58 -16.97 -13.89
N ILE A 146 -7.51 -16.94 -12.93
CA ILE A 146 -8.80 -17.63 -13.03
C ILE A 146 -9.61 -17.11 -14.22
N CYS A 147 -9.67 -15.79 -14.41
CA CYS A 147 -10.38 -15.21 -15.56
C CYS A 147 -9.80 -15.66 -16.90
N GLN A 148 -8.47 -15.69 -17.01
CA GLN A 148 -7.79 -16.11 -18.22
C GLN A 148 -8.03 -17.59 -18.50
N LEU A 149 -7.94 -18.44 -17.48
CA LEU A 149 -8.21 -19.87 -17.63
C LEU A 149 -9.68 -20.12 -18.03
N ALA A 150 -10.62 -19.45 -17.36
CA ALA A 150 -12.04 -19.54 -17.72
C ALA A 150 -12.29 -19.07 -19.16
N LEU A 151 -11.61 -18.02 -19.62
CA LEU A 151 -11.70 -17.54 -21.00
C LEU A 151 -11.18 -18.58 -22.01
N VAL A 152 -10.08 -19.27 -21.70
CA VAL A 152 -9.56 -20.36 -22.55
C VAL A 152 -10.58 -21.49 -22.64
N VAL A 153 -11.16 -21.92 -21.52
CA VAL A 153 -12.18 -22.97 -21.49
C VAL A 153 -13.43 -22.55 -22.28
N LEU A 154 -13.92 -21.32 -22.07
CA LEU A 154 -15.05 -20.77 -22.84
C LEU A 154 -14.77 -20.75 -24.34
N ARG A 155 -13.56 -20.34 -24.74
CA ARG A 155 -13.16 -20.34 -26.15
C ARG A 155 -13.19 -21.75 -26.73
N THR A 156 -12.57 -22.70 -26.06
CA THR A 156 -12.51 -24.09 -26.53
C THR A 156 -13.90 -24.72 -26.63
N GLU A 157 -14.77 -24.49 -25.63
CA GLU A 157 -16.16 -24.96 -25.68
C GLU A 157 -16.97 -24.30 -26.80
N ALA A 158 -16.77 -22.99 -27.04
CA ALA A 158 -17.44 -22.29 -28.13
C ALA A 158 -16.99 -22.79 -29.51
N GLU A 159 -15.71 -23.12 -29.68
CA GLU A 159 -15.17 -23.68 -30.94
C GLU A 159 -15.70 -25.09 -31.24
N GLN A 160 -16.05 -25.87 -30.21
CA GLN A 160 -16.54 -27.25 -30.34
C GLN A 160 -18.06 -27.36 -30.48
N ARG A 161 -18.82 -26.32 -30.15
CA ARG A 161 -20.29 -26.34 -30.08
C ARG A 161 -20.91 -25.39 -31.10
N THR A 162 -22.09 -25.75 -31.60
CA THR A 162 -22.89 -24.84 -32.44
C THR A 162 -23.56 -23.75 -31.58
N PHE A 163 -23.94 -22.61 -32.17
CA PHE A 163 -24.59 -21.53 -31.41
C PHE A 163 -25.90 -21.98 -30.72
N GLY A 164 -26.67 -22.85 -31.38
CA GLY A 164 -27.90 -23.40 -30.82
C GLY A 164 -27.64 -24.28 -29.59
N GLU A 165 -26.57 -25.06 -29.61
CA GLU A 165 -26.15 -25.87 -28.46
C GLU A 165 -25.67 -24.99 -27.30
N LEU A 166 -24.91 -23.93 -27.55
CA LEU A 166 -24.47 -23.01 -26.48
C LEU A 166 -25.67 -22.37 -25.75
N THR A 167 -26.76 -22.11 -26.47
CA THR A 167 -27.98 -21.51 -25.91
C THR A 167 -28.79 -22.52 -25.08
N THR A 168 -28.83 -23.79 -25.52
CA THR A 168 -29.66 -24.84 -24.89
C THR A 168 -28.91 -25.64 -23.82
N ALA A 169 -27.61 -25.87 -23.98
CA ALA A 169 -26.77 -26.72 -23.14
C ALA A 169 -25.93 -25.92 -22.11
N ARG A 170 -26.51 -24.86 -21.52
CA ARG A 170 -25.82 -24.04 -20.49
C ARG A 170 -25.27 -24.88 -19.33
N GLU A 171 -26.00 -25.91 -18.93
CA GLU A 171 -25.61 -26.81 -17.85
C GLU A 171 -24.41 -27.71 -18.20
N GLU A 172 -24.23 -28.05 -19.47
CA GLU A 172 -23.02 -28.76 -19.93
C GLU A 172 -21.82 -27.84 -19.92
N LEU A 173 -21.97 -26.61 -20.44
CA LEU A 173 -20.92 -25.58 -20.44
C LEU A 173 -20.46 -25.24 -19.02
N ARG A 174 -21.40 -25.12 -18.08
CA ARG A 174 -21.12 -24.89 -16.66
C ARG A 174 -20.29 -26.04 -16.08
N ARG A 175 -20.64 -27.29 -16.41
CA ARG A 175 -19.91 -28.47 -15.94
C ARG A 175 -18.51 -28.54 -16.53
N ALA A 176 -18.32 -28.19 -17.80
CA ALA A 176 -17.00 -28.10 -18.42
C ALA A 176 -16.11 -27.07 -17.71
N LEU A 177 -16.64 -25.87 -17.47
CA LEU A 177 -15.94 -24.83 -16.70
C LEU A 177 -15.52 -25.29 -15.31
N VAL A 178 -16.42 -25.93 -14.55
CA VAL A 178 -16.09 -26.43 -13.22
C VAL A 178 -15.01 -27.52 -13.29
N ARG A 179 -15.07 -28.42 -14.28
CA ARG A 179 -14.10 -29.51 -14.43
C ARG A 179 -12.68 -29.00 -14.71
N GLU A 180 -12.53 -28.00 -15.56
CA GLU A 180 -11.22 -27.48 -15.96
C GLU A 180 -10.69 -26.42 -14.97
N VAL A 181 -11.55 -25.51 -14.49
CA VAL A 181 -11.11 -24.38 -13.66
C VAL A 181 -10.93 -24.76 -12.19
N ALA A 182 -11.79 -25.61 -11.62
CA ALA A 182 -11.75 -25.91 -10.19
C ALA A 182 -10.43 -26.57 -9.72
N PRO A 183 -9.86 -27.56 -10.45
CA PRO A 183 -8.58 -28.17 -10.05
C PRO A 183 -7.42 -27.17 -10.09
N ALA A 184 -7.37 -26.31 -11.12
CA ALA A 184 -6.34 -25.28 -11.24
C ALA A 184 -6.47 -24.23 -10.12
N ALA A 185 -7.69 -23.78 -9.83
CA ALA A 185 -7.95 -22.84 -8.74
C ALA A 185 -7.52 -23.42 -7.38
N ALA A 186 -7.78 -24.70 -7.13
CA ALA A 186 -7.36 -25.39 -5.91
C ALA A 186 -5.83 -25.40 -5.76
N GLY A 187 -5.09 -25.59 -6.86
CA GLY A 187 -3.63 -25.49 -6.89
C GLY A 187 -3.09 -24.09 -6.52
N TRP A 188 -3.90 -23.05 -6.71
CA TRP A 188 -3.61 -21.67 -6.32
C TRP A 188 -4.16 -21.30 -4.94
N GLY A 189 -4.64 -22.26 -4.13
CA GLY A 189 -5.21 -21.96 -2.80
C GLY A 189 -6.57 -21.26 -2.83
N VAL A 190 -7.25 -21.26 -3.98
CA VAL A 190 -8.58 -20.65 -4.19
C VAL A 190 -9.62 -21.75 -4.37
N ARG A 191 -10.78 -21.61 -3.74
CA ARG A 191 -11.92 -22.50 -3.95
C ARG A 191 -12.96 -21.83 -4.81
N LEU A 192 -13.32 -22.50 -5.90
CA LEU A 192 -14.45 -22.13 -6.75
C LEU A 192 -15.75 -22.61 -6.08
N ASP A 193 -16.65 -21.69 -5.75
CA ASP A 193 -17.93 -22.01 -5.11
C ASP A 193 -19.03 -22.20 -6.15
N ARG A 194 -19.19 -21.23 -7.05
CA ARG A 194 -20.22 -21.25 -8.07
C ARG A 194 -19.74 -20.71 -9.41
N VAL A 195 -20.24 -21.31 -10.48
CA VAL A 195 -20.13 -20.80 -11.86
C VAL A 195 -21.53 -20.61 -12.40
N GLU A 196 -21.85 -19.38 -12.80
CA GLU A 196 -23.12 -19.02 -13.40
C GLU A 196 -22.88 -18.49 -14.82
N LEU A 197 -23.61 -19.01 -15.80
CA LEU A 197 -23.68 -18.41 -17.13
C LEU A 197 -24.79 -17.38 -17.10
N ARG A 198 -24.54 -16.13 -17.47
CA ARG A 198 -25.54 -15.05 -17.48
C ARG A 198 -26.31 -15.03 -18.80
N SER A 199 -25.60 -14.91 -19.91
CA SER A 199 -26.20 -14.78 -21.25
C SER A 199 -25.35 -15.44 -22.32
N VAL A 200 -26.03 -16.00 -23.32
CA VAL A 200 -25.45 -16.40 -24.60
C VAL A 200 -26.26 -15.67 -25.67
N THR A 201 -25.63 -14.76 -26.39
CA THR A 201 -26.29 -13.94 -27.41
C THR A 201 -25.51 -14.01 -28.70
N ALA A 202 -26.20 -13.97 -29.84
CA ALA A 202 -25.53 -13.76 -31.11
C ALA A 202 -24.92 -12.35 -31.09
N ALA A 203 -23.60 -12.26 -31.20
CA ALA A 203 -22.96 -10.98 -31.41
C ALA A 203 -23.23 -10.57 -32.85
N GLU A 204 -24.21 -9.71 -33.06
CA GLU A 204 -24.32 -9.03 -34.35
C GLU A 204 -22.98 -8.37 -34.67
N PRO A 205 -22.52 -8.41 -35.93
CA PRO A 205 -21.44 -7.54 -36.37
C PRO A 205 -21.79 -6.13 -35.93
N SER A 206 -21.02 -5.55 -35.01
CA SER A 206 -21.07 -4.12 -34.76
C SER A 206 -21.01 -3.47 -36.14
N ALA A 207 -22.09 -2.80 -36.56
CA ALA A 207 -22.13 -2.09 -37.83
C ALA A 207 -20.83 -1.29 -37.96
N PRO A 208 -20.19 -1.25 -39.15
CA PRO A 208 -18.99 -0.46 -39.33
C PRO A 208 -19.30 0.96 -38.87
N GLU A 209 -18.60 1.43 -37.84
CA GLU A 209 -18.79 2.77 -37.29
C GLU A 209 -18.63 3.75 -38.46
N PRO A 210 -19.71 4.44 -38.89
CA PRO A 210 -19.62 5.30 -40.06
C PRO A 210 -18.71 6.45 -39.68
N ASN A 211 -17.49 6.40 -40.23
CA ASN A 211 -16.49 7.45 -40.31
C ASN A 211 -16.74 8.63 -39.35
N ARG A 212 -16.23 8.53 -38.12
CA ARG A 212 -16.18 9.69 -37.22
C ARG A 212 -15.22 10.71 -37.88
N PRO A 213 -15.65 11.96 -38.14
CA PRO A 213 -14.91 12.93 -38.94
C PRO A 213 -13.53 13.27 -38.36
#